data_AF-A0A7K4I599-F1
#
_entry.id   AF-A0A7K4I599-F1
#
_cell.length_a   1.000
_cell.length_b   1.000
_cell.length_c   1.000
_cell.angle_alpha   90.00
_cell.angle_beta   90.00
_cell.angle_gamma   90.00
#
_symmetry.space_group_name_H-M   'P 1'
#
loop_
_entity.id
_entity.type
_entity.pdbx_description
1 polymer ?
#
loop_
_entity_poly.entity_id
_entity_poly.type
_entity_poly.pdbx_seq_one_letter_code
_entity_poly.pdbx_strand_id
1 'polypeptide(L)'
;MPRRLPEKTKNAPRRPRRHGSQKRFRPSRPLFQQAPVKENQELEVVIADIGSRGDGIARLQSYMIFVPNSKIGERVKVRIRLVREKFAVAEKIA
;
A
#
# COMPACT_ATOMS: atom_id res chain seq x y z
N MET A 1 31.35 -64.28 16.66
CA MET A 1 31.26 -63.38 17.84
C MET A 1 30.87 -61.98 17.37
N PRO A 2 29.78 -61.37 17.87
CA PRO A 2 29.43 -60.01 17.47
C PRO A 2 30.45 -59.03 18.06
N ARG A 3 31.10 -58.23 17.19
CA ARG A 3 32.08 -57.22 17.61
C ARG A 3 31.36 -56.13 18.39
N ARG A 4 31.73 -55.96 19.67
CA ARG A 4 31.19 -54.90 20.55
C ARG A 4 31.60 -53.54 19.97
N LEU A 5 30.62 -52.69 19.67
CA LEU A 5 30.87 -51.31 19.25
C LEU A 5 31.58 -50.55 20.39
N PRO A 6 32.59 -49.71 20.09
CA PRO A 6 33.32 -48.95 21.11
C PRO A 6 32.41 -47.92 21.80
N GLU A 7 32.49 -47.85 23.13
CA GLU A 7 31.66 -47.01 24.03
C GLU A 7 31.64 -45.50 23.65
N LYS A 8 32.62 -45.02 22.88
CA LYS A 8 32.77 -43.60 22.50
C LYS A 8 31.69 -43.07 21.55
N THR A 9 30.83 -43.91 20.97
CA THR A 9 29.69 -43.44 20.14
C THR A 9 28.40 -43.20 20.92
N LYS A 10 28.34 -43.52 22.22
CA LYS A 10 27.11 -43.30 23.03
C LYS A 10 26.78 -41.82 23.26
N ASN A 11 27.79 -40.94 23.24
CA ASN A 11 27.65 -39.52 23.61
C ASN A 11 28.00 -38.55 22.47
N ALA A 12 27.96 -38.97 21.22
CA ALA A 12 28.09 -38.02 20.11
C ALA A 12 26.84 -37.13 20.08
N PRO A 13 26.96 -35.78 20.20
CA PRO A 13 25.81 -34.91 20.11
C PRO A 13 25.16 -35.11 18.75
N ARG A 14 23.88 -35.52 18.74
CA ARG A 14 23.09 -35.56 17.51
C ARG A 14 23.11 -34.16 16.92
N ARG A 15 23.69 -34.01 15.73
CA ARG A 15 23.64 -32.78 14.92
C ARG A 15 22.22 -32.23 15.04
N PRO A 16 22.02 -30.96 15.44
CA PRO A 16 20.67 -30.45 15.63
C PRO A 16 19.92 -30.67 14.33
N ARG A 17 18.83 -31.44 14.41
CA ARG A 17 17.89 -31.59 13.32
C ARG A 17 17.55 -30.18 12.89
N ARG A 18 17.74 -29.86 11.60
CA ARG A 18 17.39 -28.56 11.00
C ARG A 18 15.95 -28.26 11.40
N HIS A 19 15.79 -27.54 12.51
CA HIS A 19 14.49 -27.14 13.00
C HIS A 19 13.92 -26.28 11.88
N GLY A 20 12.72 -26.69 11.49
CA GLY A 20 12.10 -26.33 10.24
C GLY A 20 12.24 -24.85 9.94
N SER A 21 12.36 -24.58 8.64
CA SER A 21 11.92 -23.35 7.98
C SER A 21 11.18 -22.43 8.96
N GLN A 22 11.95 -21.60 9.68
CA GLN A 22 11.33 -20.47 10.33
C GLN A 22 10.93 -19.61 9.16
N LYS A 23 9.66 -19.80 8.80
CA LYS A 23 8.88 -18.98 7.89
C LYS A 23 9.46 -17.59 8.03
N ARG A 24 10.02 -17.10 6.93
CA ARG A 24 10.47 -15.72 6.79
C ARG A 24 9.31 -14.89 7.32
N PHE A 25 9.39 -14.46 8.57
CA PHE A 25 8.51 -13.43 9.11
C PHE A 25 9.02 -12.17 8.44
N ARG A 26 8.69 -12.05 7.15
CA ARG A 26 8.54 -10.75 6.54
C ARG A 26 7.31 -10.23 7.25
N PRO A 27 7.43 -9.29 8.21
CA PRO A 27 6.24 -8.63 8.69
C PRO A 27 5.53 -8.15 7.42
N SER A 28 4.30 -8.62 7.22
CA SER A 28 3.43 -8.05 6.21
C SER A 28 3.45 -6.57 6.48
N ARG A 29 4.09 -5.84 5.56
CA ARG A 29 4.09 -4.39 5.44
C ARG A 29 2.70 -3.91 5.89
N PRO A 30 2.58 -3.01 6.88
CA PRO A 30 1.27 -2.63 7.38
C PRO A 30 0.39 -2.22 6.19
N LEU A 31 -0.74 -2.94 6.07
CA LEU A 31 -1.65 -3.02 4.93
C LEU A 31 -2.50 -1.75 4.73
N PHE A 32 -2.03 -0.61 5.20
CA PHE A 32 -2.74 0.65 5.08
C PHE A 32 -1.85 1.61 4.31
N GLN A 33 -1.95 1.57 2.98
CA GLN A 33 -1.59 2.72 2.17
C GLN A 33 -2.47 3.86 2.67
N GLN A 34 -1.95 4.70 3.55
CA GLN A 34 -2.63 5.90 3.97
C GLN A 34 -2.95 6.67 2.69
N ALA A 35 -4.23 7.00 2.49
CA ALA A 35 -4.63 7.81 1.37
C ALA A 35 -3.74 9.08 1.40
N PRO A 36 -3.19 9.51 0.25
CA PRO A 36 -2.28 10.66 0.19
C PRO A 36 -2.98 11.99 0.51
N VAL A 37 -4.27 11.93 0.83
CA VAL A 37 -5.18 13.05 0.98
C VAL A 37 -5.98 12.92 2.28
N LYS A 38 -6.23 14.05 2.92
CA LYS A 38 -7.11 14.15 4.10
C LYS A 38 -8.40 14.89 3.76
N GLU A 39 -9.45 14.56 4.49
CA GLU A 39 -10.72 15.29 4.42
C GLU A 39 -10.51 16.75 4.84
N ASN A 40 -11.23 17.67 4.19
CA ASN A 40 -11.15 19.12 4.36
C ASN A 40 -9.80 19.76 4.04
N GLN A 41 -8.86 19.02 3.46
CA GLN A 41 -7.60 19.59 2.99
C GLN A 41 -7.82 20.33 1.67
N GLU A 42 -7.15 21.46 1.52
CA GLU A 42 -7.05 22.20 0.27
C GLU A 42 -5.77 21.80 -0.46
N LEU A 43 -5.90 21.44 -1.73
CA LEU A 43 -4.79 21.06 -2.58
C LEU A 43 -4.92 21.72 -3.96
N GLU A 44 -3.77 22.02 -4.54
CA GLU A 44 -3.69 22.48 -5.91
C GLU A 44 -3.37 21.28 -6.80
N VAL A 45 -4.27 20.97 -7.73
CA VAL A 45 -4.17 19.79 -8.59
C VAL A 45 -4.33 20.17 -10.05
N VAL A 46 -3.69 19.40 -10.92
CA VAL A 46 -3.86 19.49 -12.37
C VAL A 46 -4.88 18.45 -12.78
N ILE A 47 -5.90 18.86 -13.53
CA ILE A 47 -6.84 17.94 -14.13
C ILE A 47 -6.18 17.25 -15.31
N ALA A 48 -6.03 15.93 -15.22
CA ALA A 48 -5.39 15.12 -16.25
C ALA A 48 -6.38 14.70 -17.33
N ASP A 49 -7.63 14.42 -16.94
CA ASP A 49 -8.65 13.88 -17.85
C ASP A 49 -10.06 14.29 -17.42
N ILE A 50 -11.06 14.08 -18.29
CA ILE A 50 -12.49 14.24 -17.98
C ILE A 50 -13.19 12.89 -18.17
N GLY A 51 -13.95 12.47 -17.16
CA GLY A 51 -14.83 11.30 -17.23
C GLY A 51 -16.07 11.56 -18.09
N SER A 52 -16.75 10.49 -18.51
CA SER A 52 -17.90 10.56 -19.42
C SER A 52 -19.09 11.40 -18.91
N ARG A 53 -19.16 11.66 -17.61
CA ARG A 53 -20.20 12.51 -16.99
C ARG A 53 -19.83 14.00 -16.93
N GLY A 54 -18.65 14.37 -17.41
CA GLY A 54 -18.11 15.73 -17.27
C GLY A 54 -17.38 15.99 -15.95
N ASP A 55 -17.10 14.93 -15.17
CA ASP A 55 -16.29 15.03 -13.96
C ASP A 55 -14.81 15.09 -14.33
N GLY A 56 -14.07 16.09 -13.84
CA GLY A 56 -12.63 16.12 -14.04
C GLY A 56 -11.91 15.16 -13.10
N ILE A 57 -10.89 14.51 -13.63
CA ILE A 57 -10.09 13.50 -12.94
C ILE A 57 -8.69 14.08 -12.73
N ALA A 58 -8.37 14.34 -11.47
CA ALA A 58 -7.02 14.62 -11.03
C ALA A 58 -6.34 13.33 -10.54
N ARG A 59 -5.08 13.13 -10.92
CA ARG A 59 -4.29 11.95 -10.52
C ARG A 59 -3.15 12.40 -9.62
N LEU A 60 -3.17 11.95 -8.36
CA LEU A 60 -2.13 12.25 -7.36
C LEU A 60 -1.47 10.95 -6.91
N GLN A 61 -0.21 10.70 -7.30
CA GLN A 61 0.58 9.56 -6.80
C GLN A 61 -0.12 8.18 -6.87
N SER A 62 -0.94 7.95 -7.91
CA SER A 62 -1.81 6.75 -8.10
C SER A 62 -3.18 6.77 -7.39
N TYR A 63 -3.56 7.90 -6.84
CA TYR A 63 -4.86 8.13 -6.22
C TYR A 63 -5.73 9.05 -7.09
N MET A 64 -6.99 8.67 -7.28
CA MET A 64 -7.93 9.40 -8.15
C MET A 64 -8.72 10.41 -7.34
N ILE A 65 -8.75 11.65 -7.80
CA ILE A 65 -9.54 12.73 -7.20
C ILE A 65 -10.55 13.19 -8.24
N PHE A 66 -11.83 13.04 -7.92
CA PHE A 66 -12.93 13.50 -8.75
C PHE A 66 -13.27 14.93 -8.38
N VAL A 67 -13.24 15.81 -9.38
CA VAL A 67 -13.50 17.24 -9.26
C VAL A 67 -14.61 17.61 -10.25
N PRO A 68 -15.86 17.81 -9.80
CA PRO A 68 -16.92 18.24 -10.68
C PRO A 68 -16.64 19.65 -11.21
N ASN A 69 -17.18 19.98 -12.39
CA ASN A 69 -17.04 21.31 -13.03
C ASN A 69 -15.59 21.75 -13.31
N SER A 70 -14.72 20.82 -13.73
CA SER A 70 -13.32 21.13 -14.05
C SER A 70 -12.94 20.72 -15.47
N LYS A 71 -11.97 21.43 -16.06
CA LYS A 71 -11.52 21.23 -17.45
C LYS A 71 -10.16 20.56 -17.53
N ILE A 72 -9.91 19.80 -18.60
CA ILE A 72 -8.60 19.16 -18.86
C ILE A 72 -7.51 20.23 -18.96
N GLY A 73 -6.37 20.00 -18.30
CA GLY A 73 -5.22 20.89 -18.33
C GLY A 73 -5.33 22.12 -17.42
N GLU A 74 -6.45 22.29 -16.72
CA GLU A 74 -6.63 23.37 -15.76
C GLU A 74 -5.90 23.05 -14.43
N ARG A 75 -5.26 24.08 -13.85
CA ARG A 75 -4.77 24.05 -12.47
C ARG A 75 -5.84 24.65 -11.58
N VAL A 76 -6.42 23.84 -10.72
CA VAL A 76 -7.53 24.26 -9.87
C VAL A 76 -7.19 24.00 -8.40
N LYS A 77 -7.67 24.91 -7.55
CA LYS A 77 -7.65 24.68 -6.10
C LYS A 77 -8.92 23.94 -5.71
N VAL A 78 -8.72 22.79 -5.08
CA VAL A 78 -9.80 21.89 -4.70
C VAL A 78 -9.76 21.64 -3.21
N ARG A 79 -10.94 21.53 -2.59
CA ARG A 79 -11.11 21.09 -1.22
C ARG A 79 -11.71 19.71 -1.18
N ILE A 80 -11.05 18.82 -0.44
CA ILE A 80 -11.46 17.43 -0.33
C ILE A 80 -12.66 17.32 0.60
N ARG A 81 -13.77 16.79 0.09
CA ARG A 81 -15.01 16.56 0.83
C ARG A 81 -15.05 15.18 1.47
N LEU A 82 -14.68 14.17 0.70
CA LEU A 82 -14.81 12.77 1.09
C LEU A 82 -13.58 12.01 0.61
N VAL A 83 -12.97 11.24 1.51
CA VAL A 83 -11.85 10.35 1.20
C VAL A 83 -12.33 8.91 1.31
N ARG A 84 -12.09 8.10 0.27
CA ARG A 84 -12.32 6.64 0.30
C ARG A 84 -11.00 5.90 0.17
N GLU A 85 -11.02 4.57 0.17
CA GLU A 85 -9.79 3.79 0.04
C GLU A 85 -9.10 3.97 -1.33
N LYS A 86 -9.86 4.16 -2.41
CA LYS A 86 -9.33 4.19 -3.79
C LYS A 86 -9.41 5.55 -4.48
N PHE A 87 -10.28 6.44 -4.00
CA PHE A 87 -10.52 7.74 -4.61
C PHE A 87 -11.06 8.75 -3.61
N ALA A 88 -10.88 10.03 -3.88
CA ALA A 88 -11.50 11.12 -3.14
C ALA A 88 -12.44 11.93 -4.03
N VAL A 89 -13.43 12.54 -3.40
CA VAL A 89 -14.29 13.55 -4.02
C VAL A 89 -13.86 14.90 -3.46
N ALA A 90 -13.58 15.83 -4.35
CA ALA A 90 -13.21 17.19 -4.00
C ALA A 90 -14.10 18.19 -4.75
N GLU A 91 -14.34 19.35 -4.16
CA GLU A 91 -15.06 20.45 -4.76
C GLU A 91 -14.05 21.52 -5.23
N LYS A 92 -14.28 22.08 -6.43
CA LYS A 92 -13.51 23.21 -6.93
C LYS A 92 -13.88 24.48 -6.17
N ILE A 93 -12.89 25.20 -5.64
CA ILE A 93 -13.09 26.49 -4.95
C ILE A 93 -12.82 27.68 -5.90
N ALA A 94 -11.83 27.56 -6.77
CA ALA A 94 -11.37 28.61 -7.68
C ALA A 94 -10.94 28.03 -9.03
#